data_AF-A0A973CLJ8-F1
#
_entry.id   AF-A0A973CLJ8-F1
#
_cell.length_a   1.000
_cell.length_b   1.000
_cell.length_c   1.000
_cell.angle_alpha   90.00
_cell.angle_beta   90.00
_cell.angle_gamma   90.00
#
_symmetry.space_group_name_H-M   'P 1'
#
loop_
_entity.id
_entity.type
_entity.pdbx_description
1 polymer ?
#
loop_
_entity_poly.entity_id
_entity_poly.type
_entity_poly.pdbx_seq_one_letter_code
_entity_poly.pdbx_strand_id
1 'polypeptide(L)' 'MRAFNMNTDIHRKIVNPAEVDLESPGRRDYQVRFEHPSIWGNYFVPLTVIVGPQTEAGQGMVAIGSTHGNEYEGPVAIKR' A
#
# COMPACT_ATOMS: atom_id res chain seq x y z
N MET A 1 -6.05 16.91 -25.34
CA MET A 1 -5.14 16.93 -24.17
C MET A 1 -6.01 17.05 -22.93
N ARG A 2 -6.29 15.96 -22.19
CA ARG A 2 -7.03 16.03 -20.91
C ARG A 2 -5.99 16.14 -19.79
N ALA A 3 -6.04 17.23 -19.05
CA ALA A 3 -5.21 17.42 -17.86
C ALA A 3 -5.49 16.28 -16.87
N PHE A 4 -4.45 15.61 -16.42
CA PHE A 4 -4.51 14.62 -15.35
C PHE A 4 -4.87 15.39 -14.07
N ASN A 5 -6.07 15.15 -13.54
CA ASN A 5 -6.49 15.77 -12.29
C ASN A 5 -5.68 15.13 -11.15
N MET A 6 -4.64 15.81 -10.67
CA MET A 6 -3.89 15.41 -9.48
C MET A 6 -4.75 15.71 -8.26
N ASN A 7 -5.69 14.82 -7.95
CA ASN A 7 -6.40 14.84 -6.70
C ASN A 7 -5.41 14.45 -5.59
N THR A 8 -4.86 15.42 -4.87
CA THR A 8 -3.78 15.23 -3.88
C THR A 8 -4.26 14.69 -2.53
N ASP A 9 -5.54 14.42 -2.35
CA ASP A 9 -6.05 13.73 -1.17
C ASP A 9 -5.90 12.22 -1.32
N ILE A 10 -4.72 11.68 -0.98
CA ILE A 10 -4.54 10.24 -0.77
C ILE A 10 -5.18 9.88 0.57
N HIS A 11 -6.50 9.70 0.58
CA HIS A 11 -7.22 9.15 1.73
C HIS A 11 -6.95 7.64 1.83
N ARG A 12 -5.93 7.24 2.60
CA ARG A 12 -5.61 5.83 2.84
C ARG A 12 -6.62 5.19 3.78
N LYS A 13 -7.20 4.06 3.40
CA LYS A 13 -8.15 3.32 4.23
C LYS A 13 -7.39 2.59 5.35
N ILE A 14 -7.80 2.78 6.61
CA ILE A 14 -7.30 1.97 7.73
C ILE A 14 -8.01 0.62 7.71
N VAL A 15 -7.25 -0.48 7.73
CA VAL A 15 -7.76 -1.86 7.68
C VAL A 15 -6.97 -2.77 8.59
N ASN A 16 -7.58 -3.84 9.11
CA ASN A 16 -6.85 -4.99 9.65
C ASN A 16 -6.29 -5.84 8.50
N PRO A 17 -5.27 -6.69 8.74
CA PRO A 17 -4.64 -7.48 7.69
C PRO A 17 -5.61 -8.36 6.90
N ALA A 18 -6.62 -8.94 7.56
CA ALA A 18 -7.62 -9.80 6.93
C ALA A 18 -8.61 -9.05 6.01
N GLU A 19 -8.64 -7.71 6.06
CA GLU A 19 -9.54 -6.87 5.27
C GLU A 19 -8.85 -6.28 4.03
N VAL A 20 -7.58 -6.63 3.78
CA VAL A 20 -6.84 -6.21 2.59
C VAL A 20 -7.39 -6.95 1.37
N ASP A 21 -7.88 -6.18 0.40
CA ASP A 21 -8.36 -6.70 -0.88
C ASP A 21 -7.25 -6.67 -1.93
N LEU A 22 -6.73 -7.85 -2.24
CA LEU A 22 -5.65 -8.07 -3.20
C LEU A 22 -6.14 -8.27 -4.64
N GLU A 23 -7.44 -8.49 -4.84
CA GLU A 23 -7.96 -9.09 -6.09
C GLU A 23 -8.80 -8.11 -6.92
N SER A 24 -9.56 -7.21 -6.28
CA SER A 24 -10.46 -6.33 -7.04
C SER A 24 -9.67 -5.46 -8.04
N PRO A 25 -10.19 -5.22 -9.26
CA PRO A 25 -9.56 -4.29 -10.20
C PRO A 25 -9.39 -2.88 -9.61
N GLY A 26 -8.30 -2.19 -9.98
CA GLY A 26 -8.02 -0.80 -9.60
C GLY A 26 -6.90 -0.62 -8.56
N ARG A 27 -6.74 0.62 -8.09
CA ARG A 27 -5.76 1.03 -7.07
C ARG A 27 -6.45 1.21 -5.71
N ARG A 28 -5.84 0.68 -4.66
CA ARG A 28 -6.27 0.84 -3.26
C ARG A 28 -5.06 1.17 -2.40
N ASP A 29 -5.15 2.27 -1.65
CA ASP A 29 -4.11 2.70 -0.72
C ASP A 29 -4.60 2.48 0.73
N TYR A 30 -3.82 1.73 1.51
CA TYR A 30 -4.14 1.30 2.86
C TYR A 30 -3.15 1.81 3.91
N GLN A 31 -3.63 1.90 5.14
CA GLN A 31 -2.84 1.86 6.36
C GLN A 31 -3.19 0.55 7.07
N VAL A 32 -2.36 -0.48 6.93
CA VAL A 32 -2.58 -1.79 7.53
C VAL A 32 -2.24 -1.73 9.00
N ARG A 33 -3.22 -2.02 9.85
CA ARG A 33 -3.13 -1.95 11.31
C ARG A 33 -2.52 -3.22 11.87
N PHE A 34 -1.49 -3.08 12.69
CA PHE A 34 -0.95 -4.13 13.54
C PHE A 34 -1.01 -3.69 15.00
N GLU A 35 -1.58 -4.51 15.87
CA GLU A 35 -1.70 -4.19 17.29
C GLU A 35 -0.30 -4.11 17.94
N HIS A 36 -0.09 -3.08 18.76
CA HIS A 36 1.15 -2.96 19.52
C HIS A 36 1.13 -3.93 20.71
N PRO A 37 2.16 -4.76 20.92
CA PRO A 37 2.09 -5.86 21.89
C PRO A 37 2.06 -5.43 23.37
N SER A 38 2.48 -4.21 23.70
CA SER A 38 2.65 -3.75 25.08
C SER A 38 1.94 -2.45 25.47
N ILE A 39 1.26 -1.76 24.55
CA ILE A 39 0.54 -0.51 24.83
C ILE A 39 -0.78 -0.51 24.06
N TRP A 40 -1.75 0.30 24.50
CA TRP A 40 -2.95 0.58 23.70
C TRP A 40 -2.61 1.48 22.51
N GLY A 41 -2.16 0.84 21.43
CA GLY A 41 -1.73 1.50 20.21
C GLY A 41 -1.63 0.52 19.05
N ASN A 42 -1.39 1.06 17.85
CA ASN A 42 -1.23 0.27 16.64
C ASN A 42 -0.05 0.81 15.83
N TYR A 43 0.66 -0.09 15.15
CA TYR A 43 1.50 0.26 14.01
C TYR A 43 0.63 0.33 12.76
N PHE A 44 0.90 1.32 11.91
CA PHE A 44 0.24 1.47 10.61
C PHE A 44 1.28 1.32 9.51
N VAL A 45 1.17 0.25 8.73
CA VAL A 45 2.06 -0.03 7.59
C VAL A 45 1.36 0.42 6.31
N PRO A 46 1.95 1.34 5.53
CA PRO A 46 1.37 1.75 4.25
C PRO A 46 1.47 0.61 3.23
N LEU A 47 0.37 0.33 2.55
CA LEU A 47 0.30 -0.66 1.47
C LEU A 47 -0.53 -0.09 0.31
N THR A 48 0.01 -0.17 -0.90
CA THR A 48 -0.75 0.11 -2.13
C THR A 48 -0.91 -1.18 -2.90
N VAL A 49 -2.14 -1.52 -3.26
CA VAL A 49 -2.47 -2.65 -4.14
C VAL A 49 -2.95 -2.09 -5.47
N ILE A 50 -2.38 -2.58 -6.58
CA ILE A 50 -2.78 -2.20 -7.94
C ILE A 50 -3.07 -3.48 -8.71
N VAL A 51 -4.31 -3.63 -9.16
CA VAL A 51 -4.73 -4.71 -10.07
C VAL A 51 -5.14 -4.09 -11.39
N GLY A 52 -4.31 -4.29 -12.41
CA GLY A 52 -4.52 -3.77 -13.76
C GLY A 52 -5.42 -4.68 -14.62
N PRO A 53 -5.93 -4.18 -15.74
CA PRO A 53 -6.79 -4.95 -16.65
C PRO A 53 -6.08 -6.12 -17.36
N GLN A 54 -4.75 -6.13 -17.35
CA GLN A 54 -3.91 -7.14 -17.99
C GLN A 54 -3.24 -8.08 -16.97
N THR A 55 -3.71 -8.08 -15.72
CA THR A 55 -3.13 -8.93 -14.68
C THR A 55 -3.50 -10.39 -14.93
N GLU A 56 -2.52 -11.28 -14.88
CA GLU A 56 -2.73 -12.72 -15.03
C GLU A 56 -2.50 -13.44 -13.69
N ALA A 57 -3.24 -14.51 -13.46
CA ALA A 57 -3.05 -15.35 -12.27
C ALA A 57 -1.61 -15.90 -12.22
N GLY A 58 -0.96 -15.77 -11.05
CA GLY A 58 0.41 -16.24 -10.84
C GLY A 58 1.52 -15.27 -11.29
N GLN A 59 1.18 -14.09 -11.83
CA GLN A 59 2.15 -13.06 -12.25
C GLN A 59 2.16 -11.82 -11.34
N GLY A 60 1.74 -11.98 -10.09
CA GLY A 60 1.78 -10.90 -9.09
C GLY A 60 3.22 -10.52 -8.72
N MET A 61 3.43 -9.24 -8.39
CA MET A 61 4.70 -8.72 -7.89
C MET A 61 4.48 -8.03 -6.55
N VAL A 62 5.43 -8.20 -5.64
CA VAL A 62 5.50 -7.47 -4.37
C VAL A 62 6.80 -6.68 -4.33
N ALA A 63 6.71 -5.39 -4.01
CA ALA A 63 7.86 -4.53 -3.74
C ALA A 63 7.81 -4.07 -2.28
N ILE A 64 8.91 -4.29 -1.55
CA ILE A 64 9.03 -3.96 -0.12
C ILE A 64 10.21 -3.00 0.03
N GLY A 65 10.04 -1.95 0.82
CA GLY A 65 11.10 -1.02 1.21
C GLY A 65 11.10 -0.82 2.72
N SER A 66 12.18 -0.23 3.24
CA SER A 66 12.35 0.04 4.68
C SER A 66 12.33 -1.22 5.56
N THR A 67 12.91 -2.33 5.10
CA THR A 67 13.18 -3.48 5.97
C THR A 67 14.11 -3.10 7.12
N HIS A 68 15.04 -2.18 6.88
CA HIS A 68 15.74 -1.43 7.91
C HIS A 68 15.38 0.06 7.84
N GLY A 69 15.31 0.72 8.99
CA GLY A 69 14.87 2.13 9.10
C GLY A 69 15.86 3.17 8.55
N ASN A 70 17.05 2.72 8.15
CA ASN A 70 18.12 3.54 7.58
C ASN A 70 18.44 3.20 6.11
N GLU A 71 17.60 2.39 5.44
CA GLU A 71 17.69 2.09 4.01
C GLU A 71 16.62 2.88 3.26
N TYR A 72 17.02 3.80 2.37
CA TYR A 72 16.13 4.84 1.84
C TYR A 72 15.79 4.66 0.36
N GLU A 73 16.61 3.95 -0.40
CA GLU A 73 16.47 3.77 -1.84
C GLU A 73 15.14 3.07 -2.19
N GLY A 74 14.85 1.96 -1.49
CA GLY A 74 13.61 1.21 -1.62
C GLY A 74 12.34 2.06 -1.39
N PRO A 75 12.15 2.66 -0.20
CA PRO A 75 10.96 3.45 0.08
C PRO A 75 10.84 4.70 -0.80
N VAL A 76 11.95 5.32 -1.20
CA VAL A 76 11.93 6.45 -2.15
C VAL A 76 11.46 6.01 -3.54
N ALA A 77 11.93 4.85 -4.02
CA ALA A 77 11.51 4.30 -5.30
C ALA A 77 10.03 3.86 -5.29
N ILE A 78 9.55 3.28 -4.19
CA ILE A 78 8.20 2.69 -4.08
C ILE A 78 7.10 3.73 -3.83
N LYS A 79 7.38 4.84 -3.13
CA LYS A 79 6.35 5.81 -2.67
C LYS A 79 5.57 6.54 -3.78
N ARG A 80 5.86 6.30 -5.06
CA ARG A 80 5.31 7.06 -6.21
C ARG A 80 3.87 6.68 -6.57
#